data_AF-A0A1F3WVK8-F1
#
_entry.id   AF-A0A1F3WVK8-F1
#
_cell.length_a   1.000
_cell.length_b   1.000
_cell.length_c   1.000
_cell.angle_alpha   90.00
_cell.angle_beta   90.00
_cell.angle_gamma   90.00
#
_symmetry.space_group_name_H-M   'P 1'
#
loop_
_entity.id
_entity.type
_entity.pdbx_description
1 polymer ?
#
loop_
_entity_poly.entity_id
_entity_poly.type
_entity_poly.pdbx_seq_one_letter_code
_entity_poly.pdbx_strand_id
1 'polypeptide(L)'
;MPARSVDEINITNWVNTGLTTPFSRYTFTLEIKWTDDAGVKRVHGPQTYTFPNDLAAMPLAVRRRFANEMIIAAARVALGIDEWTNYE
;
A
#
# COMPACT_ATOMS: atom_id res chain seq x y z
N MET A 1 -17.65 13.30 -3.42
CA MET A 1 -17.75 13.29 -4.90
C MET A 1 -16.99 12.08 -5.39
N PRO A 2 -17.51 11.27 -6.31
CA PRO A 2 -16.80 10.12 -6.83
C PRO A 2 -15.61 10.57 -7.68
N ALA A 3 -14.56 9.75 -7.71
CA ALA A 3 -13.37 9.99 -8.52
C ALA A 3 -13.56 9.35 -9.90
N ARG A 4 -13.27 10.11 -10.97
CA ARG A 4 -13.28 9.63 -12.34
C ARG A 4 -11.99 8.87 -12.68
N SER A 5 -10.85 9.41 -12.26
CA SER A 5 -9.53 8.79 -12.44
C SER A 5 -8.62 9.13 -11.28
N VAL A 6 -7.80 8.17 -10.86
CA VAL A 6 -6.63 8.46 -10.02
C VAL A 6 -5.48 8.77 -10.98
N ASP A 7 -4.96 9.99 -10.89
CA ASP A 7 -3.96 10.50 -11.82
C ASP A 7 -2.55 10.17 -11.33
N GLU A 8 -2.33 10.24 -10.01
CA GLU A 8 -1.03 10.00 -9.38
C GLU A 8 -1.22 9.51 -7.93
N ILE A 9 -0.42 8.52 -7.52
CA ILE A 9 -0.30 8.08 -6.12
C ILE A 9 1.18 8.13 -5.75
N ASN A 10 1.52 8.97 -4.78
CA ASN A 10 2.87 9.10 -4.26
C ASN A 10 2.93 8.53 -2.85
N ILE A 11 3.75 7.50 -2.67
CA ILE A 11 4.04 6.91 -1.36
C ILE A 11 5.52 7.08 -1.06
N THR A 12 5.83 7.87 -0.04
CA THR A 12 7.21 8.27 0.28
C THR A 12 7.48 8.15 1.78
N ASN A 13 8.73 8.41 2.18
CA ASN A 13 9.14 8.50 3.59
C ASN A 13 8.78 7.26 4.42
N TRP A 14 9.05 6.07 3.89
CA TRP A 14 8.86 4.82 4.63
C TRP A 14 9.80 4.77 5.84
N VAL A 15 9.22 4.58 7.02
CA VAL A 15 9.96 4.41 8.27
C VAL A 15 9.46 3.15 8.97
N ASN A 16 10.38 2.22 9.24
CA ASN A 16 10.09 1.06 10.07
C ASN A 16 9.96 1.49 11.53
N THR A 17 8.78 1.36 12.11
CA THR A 17 8.47 1.82 13.47
C THR A 17 8.38 0.68 14.50
N GLY A 18 8.79 -0.54 14.13
CA GLY A 18 9.32 -1.50 15.10
C GLY A 18 8.47 -2.71 15.47
N LEU A 19 9.15 -3.58 16.23
CA LEU A 19 9.09 -5.05 16.35
C LEU A 19 8.28 -5.58 17.54
N THR A 20 7.48 -4.75 18.23
CA THR A 20 6.75 -5.15 19.46
C THR A 20 5.45 -5.91 19.19
N THR A 21 5.09 -6.09 17.92
CA THR A 21 3.95 -6.88 17.45
C THR A 21 4.42 -7.88 16.39
N PRO A 22 3.75 -9.03 16.18
CA PRO A 22 4.16 -10.06 15.20
C PRO A 22 4.14 -9.59 13.74
N PHE A 23 3.84 -8.32 13.47
CA PHE A 23 3.80 -7.71 12.15
C PHE A 23 4.68 -6.47 12.13
N SER A 24 5.46 -6.31 11.06
CA SER A 24 6.22 -5.09 10.78
C SER A 24 5.27 -3.89 10.72
N ARG A 25 5.61 -2.85 11.48
CA ARG A 25 4.90 -1.58 11.43
C ARG A 25 5.71 -0.59 10.62
N TYR A 26 5.03 0.08 9.70
CA TYR A 26 5.64 1.13 8.90
C TYR A 26 4.80 2.38 9.01
N THR A 27 5.44 3.53 9.08
CA THR A 27 4.80 4.79 8.75
C THR A 27 5.25 5.23 7.36
N PHE A 28 4.35 5.82 6.59
CA PHE A 28 4.63 6.33 5.24
C PHE A 28 3.82 7.60 4.97
N THR A 29 4.31 8.44 4.08
CA THR A 29 3.58 9.62 3.58
C THR A 29 2.84 9.23 2.30
N LEU A 30 1.55 9.56 2.23
CA LEU A 30 0.71 9.35 1.06
C LEU A 30 0.19 10.69 0.54
N GLU A 31 0.34 10.89 -0.76
CA GLU A 31 -0.33 11.93 -1.53
C GLU A 31 -1.07 11.28 -2.72
N ILE A 32 -2.31 11.66 -2.94
CA ILE A 32 -3.13 11.19 -4.06
C ILE A 32 -3.59 12.40 -4.85
N LYS A 33 -3.36 12.39 -6.15
CA LYS A 33 -3.95 13.34 -7.10
C LYS A 33 -4.97 12.59 -7.96
N TRP A 34 -6.17 13.14 -8.06
CA TRP A 34 -7.25 12.52 -8.83
C TRP A 34 -8.09 13.57 -9.52
N THR A 35 -8.78 13.16 -10.57
CA THR A 35 -9.79 13.97 -11.24
C THR A 35 -11.17 13.48 -10.81
N ASP A 36 -12.01 14.38 -10.30
CA ASP A 36 -13.39 14.05 -9.94
C ASP A 36 -14.30 13.92 -11.18
N ASP A 37 -15.53 13.44 -10.99
CA ASP A 37 -16.49 13.25 -12.09
C ASP A 37 -16.86 14.55 -12.83
N ALA A 38 -16.64 15.71 -12.21
CA ALA A 38 -16.83 17.01 -12.85
C ALA A 38 -15.61 17.45 -13.67
N GLY A 39 -14.55 16.63 -13.73
CA GLY A 39 -13.30 16.96 -14.40
C GLY A 39 -12.38 17.87 -13.58
N VAL A 40 -12.67 18.09 -12.30
CA VAL A 40 -11.86 18.95 -11.43
C VAL A 40 -10.74 18.13 -10.80
N LYS A 41 -9.52 18.64 -10.91
CA LYS A 41 -8.35 18.05 -10.25
C LYS A 41 -8.42 18.29 -8.74
N ARG A 42 -8.17 17.23 -7.99
CA ARG A 42 -8.20 17.19 -6.52
C ARG A 42 -6.90 16.58 -6.01
N VAL A 43 -6.53 16.97 -4.80
CA VAL A 43 -5.34 16.49 -4.11
C VAL A 43 -5.71 16.15 -2.67
N HIS A 44 -5.15 15.05 -2.18
CA HIS A 44 -5.24 14.57 -0.81
C HIS A 44 -3.82 14.32 -0.33
N GLY A 45 -3.48 14.86 0.83
CA GLY A 45 -2.13 14.78 1.36
C GLY A 45 -1.21 15.94 0.92
N PRO A 46 0.09 15.87 1.27
CA PRO A 46 0.74 14.73 1.92
C PRO A 46 0.26 14.51 3.37
N GLN A 47 -0.09 13.26 3.71
CA GLN A 47 -0.45 12.85 5.07
C GLN A 47 0.30 11.58 5.48
N THR A 48 0.61 11.46 6.77
CA THR A 48 1.29 10.28 7.32
C THR A 48 0.27 9.22 7.73
N TYR A 49 0.53 8.00 7.28
CA TYR A 49 -0.24 6.80 7.58
C TYR A 49 0.64 5.75 8.24
N THR A 50 0.00 4.80 8.93
CA THR A 50 0.59 3.70 9.67
C THR A 50 0.05 2.37 9.16
N PHE A 51 0.93 1.54 8.62
CA PHE A 51 0.66 0.14 8.33
C PHE A 51 0.81 -0.73 9.59
N PRO A 52 -0.10 -1.68 9.86
CA PRO A 52 -1.31 -1.99 9.08
C PRO A 52 -2.55 -1.21 9.51
N ASN A 53 -2.49 -0.40 10.58
CA ASN A 53 -3.67 0.18 11.24
C ASN A 53 -4.57 0.97 10.29
N ASP A 54 -4.01 1.84 9.47
CA ASP A 54 -4.79 2.68 8.55
C ASP A 54 -5.31 1.91 7.32
N LEU A 55 -4.78 0.70 7.10
CA LEU A 55 -5.27 -0.24 6.08
C LEU A 55 -6.19 -1.33 6.69
N ALA A 56 -6.36 -1.36 8.02
CA ALA A 56 -7.07 -2.45 8.71
C ALA A 56 -8.56 -2.50 8.37
N ALA A 57 -9.15 -1.37 7.97
CA ALA A 57 -10.56 -1.26 7.58
C ALA A 57 -10.91 -1.95 6.24
N MET A 58 -9.93 -2.53 5.53
CA MET A 58 -10.19 -3.20 4.25
C MET A 58 -11.11 -4.43 4.40
N PRO A 59 -12.04 -4.65 3.46
CA PRO A 59 -12.82 -5.88 3.40
C PRO A 59 -11.93 -7.12 3.34
N LEU A 60 -12.35 -8.22 3.97
CA LEU A 60 -11.57 -9.47 4.03
C LEU A 60 -11.21 -10.00 2.63
N ALA A 61 -12.12 -9.88 1.66
CA ALA A 61 -11.88 -10.30 0.28
C ALA A 61 -10.72 -9.55 -0.39
N VAL A 62 -10.58 -8.25 -0.11
CA VAL A 62 -9.48 -7.41 -0.62
C VAL A 62 -8.17 -7.81 0.05
N ARG A 63 -8.18 -8.00 1.37
CA ARG A 63 -7.00 -8.49 2.10
C ARG A 63 -6.52 -9.85 1.60
N ARG A 64 -7.44 -10.78 1.29
CA ARG A 64 -7.11 -12.08 0.71
C ARG A 64 -6.41 -11.95 -0.65
N ARG A 65 -6.84 -11.02 -1.49
CA ARG A 65 -6.22 -10.78 -2.80
C ARG A 65 -4.75 -10.39 -2.64
N PHE A 66 -4.46 -9.39 -1.80
CA PHE A 66 -3.07 -8.97 -1.56
C PHE A 66 -2.25 -10.06 -0.85
N ALA A 67 -2.86 -10.80 0.08
CA ALA A 67 -2.20 -11.93 0.73
C ALA A 67 -1.79 -13.02 -0.28
N ASN A 68 -2.61 -13.29 -1.31
CA ASN A 68 -2.24 -14.24 -2.36
C ASN A 68 -0.99 -13.80 -3.14
N GLU A 69 -0.87 -12.51 -3.45
CA GLU A 69 0.31 -11.96 -4.14
C GLU A 69 1.58 -12.14 -3.28
N MET A 70 1.48 -11.86 -1.97
CA MET A 70 2.57 -12.08 -1.01
C MET A 70 2.96 -13.57 -0.91
N ILE A 71 1.99 -14.48 -0.84
CA ILE A 71 2.23 -15.93 -0.76
C ILE A 71 2.93 -16.44 -2.02
N ILE A 72 2.53 -15.96 -3.20
CA ILE A 72 3.15 -16.33 -4.48
C ILE A 72 4.61 -15.86 -4.51
N ALA A 73 4.88 -14.60 -4.12
CA ALA A 73 6.25 -14.08 -4.05
C ALA A 73 7.13 -14.93 -3.12
N ALA A 74 6.65 -15.20 -1.89
CA ALA A 74 7.36 -16.03 -0.92
C ALA A 74 7.61 -17.46 -1.43
N ALA A 75 6.63 -18.07 -2.10
CA ALA A 75 6.78 -19.40 -2.69
C ALA A 75 7.84 -19.42 -3.81
N ARG A 76 7.86 -18.40 -4.68
CA ARG A 76 8.86 -18.29 -5.75
C ARG A 76 10.28 -18.13 -5.20
N VAL A 77 10.46 -17.32 -4.16
CA VAL A 77 11.76 -17.18 -3.47
C VAL A 77 12.16 -18.48 -2.76
N ALA A 78 11.23 -19.14 -2.07
CA ALA A 78 11.51 -20.42 -1.39
C ALA A 78 11.92 -21.54 -2.37
N LEU A 79 11.43 -21.48 -3.62
CA LEU A 79 11.83 -22.39 -4.70
C LEU A 79 13.09 -21.94 -5.44
N GLY A 80 13.70 -20.81 -5.07
CA GLY A 80 14.88 -20.26 -5.74
C GLY A 80 14.62 -19.71 -7.14
N ILE A 81 13.36 -19.41 -7.49
CA ILE A 81 12.98 -18.87 -8.80
C ILE A 81 13.27 -17.36 -8.85
N ASP A 82 13.04 -16.65 -7.75
CA ASP A 82 13.28 -15.22 -7.60
C ASP A 82 14.13 -14.92 -6.35
N GLU A 83 14.62 -13.68 -6.26
CA GLU A 83 15.25 -13.11 -5.07
C GLU A 83 14.38 -11.99 -4.47
N TRP A 84 14.58 -11.69 -3.17
CA TRP A 84 13.83 -10.62 -2.50
C TRP A 84 14.06 -9.23 -3.11
N THR A 85 15.25 -9.00 -3.69
CA THR A 85 15.62 -7.76 -4.39
C THR A 85 14.74 -7.45 -5.60
N ASN A 86 14.06 -8.45 -6.16
CA ASN A 86 13.11 -8.24 -7.27
C ASN A 86 11.78 -7.61 -6.82
N TYR A 87 11.55 -7.47 -5.50
CA TYR A 87 10.32 -6.97 -4.90
C TYR A 87 10.52 -5.65 -4.11
N GLU A 88 11.69 -5.02 -4.24
CA GLU A 88 12.03 -3.73 -3.62
C GLU A 88 11.68 -2.52 -4.50
#